data_AF-J9AW05-F1
#
_entry.id   AF-J9AW05-F1
#
_cell.length_a   1.000
_cell.length_b   1.000
_cell.length_c   1.000
_cell.angle_alpha   90.00
_cell.angle_beta   90.00
_cell.angle_gamma   90.00
#
_symmetry.space_group_name_H-M   'P 1'
#
loop_
_entity.id
_entity.type
_entity.pdbx_description
1 polymer ?
#
loop_
_entity_poly.entity_id
_entity_poly.type
_entity_poly.pdbx_seq_one_letter_code
_entity_poly.pdbx_strand_id
1 'polypeptide(L)'
;MTELQRKTTDDIPLRLYCDICEVFDLHDTTDCPAQAMDMEEEAVRKKNKKAKPPARPYCEHCEEFGHGASNCSKMQTEKSKSKDYTF
;
A
#
# COMPACT_ATOMS: atom_id res chain seq x y z
N MET A 1 37.75 25.53 6.44
CA MET A 1 36.59 24.69 6.15
C MET A 1 35.65 25.51 5.26
N THR A 2 35.79 25.40 3.94
CA THR A 2 35.01 26.21 2.99
C THR A 2 33.61 25.62 2.84
N GLU A 3 32.63 26.25 3.45
CA GLU A 3 31.22 25.89 3.32
C GLU A 3 30.74 26.18 1.89
N LEU A 4 30.49 25.11 1.12
CA LEU A 4 29.81 25.18 -0.17
C LEU A 4 28.37 25.60 0.09
N GLN A 5 28.06 26.87 -0.18
CA GLN A 5 26.70 27.38 -0.20
C GLN A 5 25.90 26.58 -1.24
N ARG A 6 25.03 25.69 -0.77
CA ARG A 6 24.02 25.03 -1.61
C ARG A 6 23.01 26.10 -1.99
N LYS A 7 23.21 26.71 -3.17
CA LYS A 7 22.21 27.56 -3.81
C LYS A 7 20.93 26.74 -4.00
N THR A 8 19.93 27.02 -3.19
CA THR A 8 18.59 26.45 -3.36
C THR A 8 18.00 27.06 -4.62
N THR A 9 17.96 26.26 -5.68
CA THR A 9 17.28 26.56 -6.94
C THR A 9 15.77 26.44 -6.76
N ASP A 10 15.21 27.14 -5.77
CA ASP A 10 13.78 27.11 -5.42
C ASP A 10 12.91 27.99 -6.34
N ASP A 11 13.54 28.83 -7.18
CA ASP A 11 12.86 29.72 -8.13
C ASP A 11 12.92 29.20 -9.59
N ILE A 12 13.31 27.93 -9.78
CA ILE A 12 13.13 27.27 -11.08
C ILE A 12 11.75 26.63 -11.04
N PRO A 13 10.78 27.10 -11.83
CA PRO A 13 9.49 26.44 -11.90
C PRO A 13 9.72 24.98 -12.29
N LEU A 14 9.27 24.06 -11.45
CA LEU A 14 9.31 22.63 -11.76
C LEU A 14 8.56 22.44 -13.07
N ARG A 15 9.27 21.95 -14.10
CA ARG A 15 8.65 21.64 -15.39
C ARG A 15 7.61 20.56 -15.16
N LEU A 16 6.34 20.91 -15.30
CA LEU A 16 5.23 19.95 -15.27
C LEU A 16 5.27 19.15 -16.56
N TYR A 17 5.15 17.83 -16.46
CA TYR A 17 5.16 16.92 -17.60
C TYR A 17 3.96 15.99 -17.50
N CYS A 18 3.23 15.86 -18.60
CA CYS A 18 2.15 14.90 -18.69
C CYS A 18 2.61 13.66 -19.46
N ASP A 19 2.81 12.54 -18.75
CA ASP A 19 3.14 11.24 -19.36
C ASP A 19 2.06 10.73 -20.34
N ILE A 20 0.80 11.19 -20.22
CA ILE A 20 -0.33 10.74 -21.06
C ILE A 20 -0.30 11.43 -22.42
N CYS A 21 0.01 12.73 -22.45
CA CYS A 21 0.05 13.54 -23.66
C CYS A 21 1.47 13.75 -24.19
N GLU A 22 2.49 13.30 -23.44
CA GLU A 22 3.92 13.48 -23.74
C GLU A 22 4.33 14.95 -23.96
N VAL A 23 3.69 15.88 -23.24
CA VAL A 23 3.94 17.33 -23.34
C VAL A 23 4.48 17.91 -22.04
N PHE A 24 5.37 18.89 -22.19
CA PHE A 24 5.93 19.66 -21.09
C PHE A 24 5.20 21.00 -20.92
N ASP A 25 5.23 21.55 -19.70
CA ASP A 25 4.83 22.90 -19.29
C ASP A 25 3.34 23.27 -19.49
N LEU A 26 2.48 22.31 -19.85
CA LEU A 26 1.04 22.52 -19.98
C LEU A 26 0.27 22.08 -18.74
N HIS A 27 0.37 20.80 -18.40
CA HIS A 27 -0.27 20.17 -17.25
C HIS A 27 0.56 18.96 -16.81
N ASP A 28 0.34 18.51 -15.60
CA ASP A 28 0.84 17.22 -15.11
C ASP A 28 -0.19 16.12 -15.42
N THR A 29 0.24 14.86 -15.35
CA THR A 29 -0.59 13.65 -15.47
C THR A 29 -1.88 13.70 -14.66
N THR A 30 -1.87 14.35 -13.49
CA THR A 30 -3.02 14.47 -12.56
C THR A 30 -4.10 15.46 -12.99
N ASP A 31 -3.79 16.38 -13.91
CA ASP A 31 -4.72 17.38 -14.45
C ASP A 31 -4.99 17.12 -15.95
N CYS A 32 -4.63 15.93 -16.43
CA CYS A 32 -4.82 15.59 -17.83
C CYS A 32 -6.31 15.30 -18.10
N PRO A 33 -6.97 16.00 -19.03
CA PRO A 33 -8.37 15.72 -19.37
C PRO A 33 -8.53 14.30 -19.95
N ALA A 34 -7.47 13.75 -20.55
CA ALA A 34 -7.46 12.37 -21.02
C ALA A 34 -7.45 11.36 -19.85
N GLN A 35 -7.04 11.75 -18.65
CA GLN A 35 -7.11 10.91 -17.45
C GLN A 35 -8.55 10.61 -17.05
N ALA A 36 -9.48 11.57 -17.22
CA ALA A 36 -10.90 11.39 -16.89
C ALA A 36 -11.59 10.36 -17.80
N MET A 37 -11.25 10.34 -19.09
CA MET A 37 -11.79 9.36 -20.05
C MET A 37 -11.20 7.96 -19.85
N ASP A 38 -9.95 7.82 -19.40
CA ASP A 38 -9.41 6.50 -19.03
C ASP A 38 -10.10 5.94 -17.77
N MET A 39 -10.50 6.79 -16.82
CA MET A 39 -11.28 6.37 -15.65
C MET A 39 -12.71 5.92 -16.01
N GLU A 40 -13.35 6.57 -16.98
CA GLU A 40 -14.63 6.10 -17.55
C GLU A 40 -14.45 4.81 -18.36
N GLU A 41 -13.34 4.66 -19.10
CA GLU A 41 -13.05 3.43 -19.83
C GLU A 41 -12.71 2.26 -18.89
N GLU A 42 -12.01 2.49 -17.78
CA GLU A 42 -11.80 1.50 -16.69
C GLU A 42 -13.13 1.00 -16.10
N ALA A 43 -14.16 1.85 -16.02
CA ALA A 43 -15.50 1.43 -15.61
C ALA A 43 -16.20 0.52 -16.65
N VAL A 44 -15.88 0.69 -17.93
CA VAL A 44 -16.40 -0.12 -19.05
C VAL A 44 -15.58 -1.40 -19.28
N ARG A 45 -14.29 -1.41 -18.91
CA ARG A 45 -13.48 -2.62 -18.79
C ARG A 45 -13.99 -3.44 -17.61
N LYS A 46 -15.13 -4.11 -17.80
CA LYS A 46 -15.52 -5.35 -17.10
C LYS A 46 -14.48 -6.42 -17.44
N LYS A 47 -13.21 -6.22 -17.03
CA LYS A 47 -12.22 -7.28 -16.86
C LYS A 47 -12.97 -8.30 -16.02
N ASN A 48 -13.21 -9.50 -16.56
CA ASN A 48 -13.77 -10.63 -15.82
C ASN A 48 -13.19 -10.57 -14.42
N LYS A 49 -14.02 -10.14 -13.43
CA LYS A 49 -13.54 -9.92 -12.08
C LYS A 49 -13.20 -11.30 -11.55
N LYS A 50 -11.97 -11.75 -11.79
CA LYS A 50 -11.41 -12.89 -11.07
C LYS A 50 -11.65 -12.53 -9.62
N ALA A 51 -12.46 -13.33 -8.93
CA ALA A 51 -12.82 -13.06 -7.56
C ALA A 51 -11.54 -12.74 -6.80
N LYS A 52 -11.49 -11.59 -6.13
CA LYS A 52 -10.32 -11.19 -5.35
C LYS A 52 -10.04 -12.37 -4.40
N PRO A 53 -8.79 -12.87 -4.33
CA PRO A 53 -8.50 -13.98 -3.43
C PRO A 53 -8.93 -13.58 -2.01
N PRO A 54 -9.48 -14.53 -1.23
CA PRO A 54 -9.92 -14.25 0.11
C PRO A 54 -8.78 -13.64 0.93
N ALA A 55 -9.11 -12.72 1.83
CA ALA A 55 -8.13 -12.11 2.72
C ALA A 55 -7.42 -13.22 3.52
N ARG A 56 -6.08 -13.18 3.53
CA ARG A 56 -5.28 -14.14 4.30
C ARG A 56 -5.50 -13.86 5.80
N PRO A 57 -5.78 -14.89 6.62
CA PRO A 57 -5.95 -14.69 8.05
C PRO A 57 -4.63 -14.21 8.69
N TYR A 58 -4.74 -13.18 9.53
CA TYR A 58 -3.63 -12.56 10.26
C TYR A 58 -3.80 -12.79 11.76
N CYS A 59 -2.69 -13.04 12.43
CA CYS A 59 -2.68 -13.21 13.88
C CYS A 59 -1.96 -12.05 14.54
N GLU A 60 -2.69 -11.24 15.31
CA GLU A 60 -2.11 -10.11 16.06
C GLU A 60 -1.14 -10.55 17.17
N HIS A 61 -1.25 -11.79 17.67
CA HIS A 61 -0.35 -12.34 18.70
C HIS A 61 0.97 -12.87 18.13
N CYS A 62 0.99 -13.23 16.84
CA CYS A 62 2.18 -13.75 16.15
C CYS A 62 2.75 -12.75 15.14
N GLU A 63 2.02 -11.67 14.87
CA GLU A 63 2.31 -10.67 13.84
C GLU A 63 2.55 -11.26 12.44
N GLU A 64 1.97 -12.43 12.15
CA GLU A 64 2.19 -13.19 10.92
C GLU A 64 0.89 -13.56 10.19
N PHE A 65 1.01 -13.82 8.90
CA PHE A 65 -0.08 -14.31 8.04
C PHE A 65 -0.06 -15.84 7.99
N GLY A 66 -1.18 -16.48 8.33
CA GLY A 66 -1.33 -17.95 8.23
C GLY A 66 -2.43 -18.53 9.12
N HIS A 67 -2.72 -17.87 10.25
CA HIS A 67 -3.81 -18.23 11.15
C HIS A 67 -4.45 -16.95 11.70
N GLY A 68 -5.71 -17.03 12.14
CA GLY A 68 -6.38 -15.93 12.84
C GLY A 68 -6.08 -15.98 14.34
N ALA A 69 -6.34 -14.89 15.07
CA ALA A 69 -6.17 -14.81 16.52
C ALA A 69 -6.87 -15.98 17.27
N SER A 70 -8.04 -16.43 16.80
CA SER A 70 -8.79 -17.54 17.42
C SER A 70 -8.10 -18.91 17.31
N ASN A 71 -7.17 -19.11 16.37
CA ASN A 71 -6.45 -20.37 16.16
C ASN A 71 -4.96 -20.26 16.54
N CYS A 72 -4.61 -19.25 17.33
CA CYS A 72 -3.23 -19.02 17.74
C CYS A 72 -2.79 -20.02 18.82
N SER A 73 -1.74 -20.80 18.54
CA SER A 73 -1.14 -21.74 19.51
C SER A 73 -0.51 -21.00 20.70
N LYS A 74 0.03 -19.79 20.49
CA LYS A 74 0.63 -18.96 21.55
C LYS A 74 -0.38 -18.44 22.58
N MET A 75 -1.67 -18.40 22.26
CA MET A 75 -2.72 -18.08 23.24
C MET A 75 -3.13 -19.29 24.09
N GLN A 76 -2.86 -20.51 23.63
CA GLN A 76 -3.23 -21.73 24.35
C GLN A 76 -2.22 -22.08 25.46
N THR A 77 -0.99 -21.59 25.37
CA THR A 77 0.06 -21.82 26.39
C THR A 77 -0.21 -21.11 27.72
N GLU A 78 -1.09 -20.10 27.73
CA GLU A 78 -1.49 -19.37 28.94
C GLU A 78 -2.57 -20.10 29.76
N LYS A 79 -3.23 -21.13 29.20
CA LYS A 79 -4.17 -21.96 29.97
C LYS A 79 -3.39 -22.98 30.79
N SER A 80 -2.98 -22.54 31.97
CA SER A 80 -2.75 -23.33 33.19
C SER A 80 -2.70 -24.85 32.97
N LYS A 81 -1.51 -25.37 32.67
CA LYS A 81 -1.24 -26.79 32.92
C LYS A 81 -1.07 -26.94 34.43
N SER A 82 -2.18 -27.11 35.14
CA SER A 82 -2.15 -27.50 36.54
C SER A 82 -1.28 -28.76 36.63
N LYS A 83 -0.16 -28.63 37.33
CA LYS A 83 0.68 -29.77 37.65
C LYS A 83 -0.02 -30.51 38.77
N ASP A 84 -0.78 -31.54 38.43
CA ASP A 84 -1.28 -32.50 39.42
C ASP A 84 -0.08 -33.37 39.86
N TYR A 85 0.70 -32.85 40.82
CA TYR A 85 1.72 -33.61 41.53
C TYR A 85 1.11 -34.12 42.83
N THR A 86 0.72 -35.39 42.83
CA THR A 86 0.24 -36.10 44.02
C THR A 86 1.43 -36.81 44.70
N PHE A 87 1.52 -36.59 46.01
CA PHE A 87 2.56 -37.03 46.95
C PHE A 87 2.66 -38.54 47.12
#